data_AF-A0A542FR98-F1
#
_entry.id   AF-A0A542FR98-F1
#
_cell.length_a   1.000
_cell.length_b   1.000
_cell.length_c   1.000
_cell.angle_alpha   90.00
_cell.angle_beta   90.00
_cell.angle_gamma   90.00
#
_symmetry.space_group_name_H-M   'P 1'
#
loop_
_entity.id
_entity.type
_entity.pdbx_description
1 polymer ?
#
loop_
_entity_poly.entity_id
_entity_poly.type
_entity_poly.pdbx_seq_one_letter_code
_entity_poly.pdbx_strand_id
1 'polypeptide(L)'
;MKEFFASCPEHSHPEMKADVSVLEMDIDAGHDSGLVAVSLRNASTLTYIQPITDSGVPRWIVTFESRSESFDLDAVGVTRLAEDLAAIGRLCTYLQQKTDEAVAQRATAQV
;
A
#
# COMPACT_ATOMS: atom_id res chain seq x y z
N MET A 1 -6.56 -27.18 -31.48
CA MET A 1 -5.12 -27.40 -31.28
C MET A 1 -4.39 -27.03 -32.57
N LYS A 2 -3.83 -25.81 -32.61
CA LYS A 2 -2.74 -25.29 -33.49
C LYS A 2 -2.83 -23.75 -33.49
N GLU A 3 -2.14 -23.12 -32.54
CA GLU A 3 -0.89 -22.35 -32.75
C GLU A 3 -1.15 -20.88 -33.13
N PHE A 4 -1.16 -20.00 -32.12
CA PHE A 4 -0.92 -18.55 -32.24
C PHE A 4 -0.02 -18.14 -31.08
N PHE A 5 1.21 -18.65 -31.06
CA PHE A 5 2.30 -18.06 -30.28
C PHE A 5 3.01 -17.05 -31.19
N ALA A 6 2.42 -15.86 -31.30
CA ALA A 6 3.13 -14.71 -31.83
C ALA A 6 3.99 -14.13 -30.70
N SER A 7 5.28 -14.44 -30.78
CA SER A 7 6.43 -13.74 -30.19
C SER A 7 6.11 -12.38 -29.56
N CYS A 8 6.04 -12.31 -28.22
CA CYS A 8 6.24 -11.07 -27.49
C CYS A 8 7.75 -10.91 -27.25
N PRO A 9 8.38 -9.81 -27.69
CA PRO A 9 9.77 -9.56 -27.39
C PRO A 9 9.94 -9.44 -25.87
N GLU A 10 10.91 -10.19 -25.37
CA GLU A 10 11.46 -10.13 -24.02
C GLU A 10 11.93 -8.70 -23.68
N HIS A 11 10.98 -7.87 -23.23
CA HIS A 11 11.31 -6.64 -22.52
C HIS A 11 11.93 -7.04 -21.18
N SER A 12 13.25 -7.04 -21.13
CA SER A 12 14.08 -7.07 -19.93
C SER A 12 13.63 -5.96 -18.98
N HIS A 13 12.63 -6.23 -18.16
CA HIS A 13 12.30 -5.37 -17.03
C HIS A 13 13.34 -5.66 -15.95
N PRO A 14 14.20 -4.68 -15.57
CA PRO A 14 15.06 -4.85 -14.42
C PRO A 14 14.17 -5.26 -13.23
N GLU A 15 14.62 -6.22 -12.43
CA GLU A 15 13.96 -6.58 -11.16
C GLU A 15 13.98 -5.36 -10.23
N MET A 16 13.01 -4.48 -10.41
CA MET A 16 12.85 -3.28 -9.60
C MET A 16 12.08 -3.73 -8.35
N LYS A 17 12.80 -3.80 -7.22
CA LYS A 17 12.21 -4.07 -5.91
C LYS A 17 11.15 -3.01 -5.59
N ALA A 18 10.09 -3.37 -4.86
CA ALA A 18 9.18 -2.37 -4.30
C ALA A 18 10.01 -1.51 -3.38
N ASP A 19 10.02 -0.22 -3.67
CA ASP A 19 10.55 0.79 -2.77
C ASP A 19 9.40 1.21 -1.84
N VAL A 20 9.56 0.92 -0.55
CA VAL A 20 8.67 1.40 0.50
C VAL A 20 9.37 2.59 1.13
N SER A 21 8.81 3.78 0.92
CA SER A 21 9.34 5.02 1.45
C SER A 21 8.36 5.58 2.49
N VAL A 22 8.82 5.70 3.74
CA VAL A 22 8.04 6.35 4.80
C VAL A 22 8.29 7.85 4.70
N LEU A 23 7.23 8.62 4.50
CA LEU A 23 7.29 10.07 4.47
C LEU A 23 6.72 10.59 5.78
N GLU A 24 7.54 11.28 6.58
CA GLU A 24 7.02 12.04 7.71
C GLU A 24 6.15 13.19 7.16
N MET A 25 4.85 13.18 7.44
CA MET A 25 3.98 14.29 7.11
C MET A 25 3.81 15.19 8.34
N ASP A 26 4.32 16.42 8.23
CA ASP A 26 3.95 17.52 9.13
C ASP A 26 2.60 18.07 8.67
N ILE A 27 1.51 17.47 9.13
CA ILE A 27 0.19 18.08 9.01
C ILE A 27 -0.23 18.53 10.40
N ASP A 28 -0.58 19.81 10.50
CA ASP A 28 -1.10 20.55 11.66
C ASP A 28 -2.41 19.96 12.28
N ALA A 29 -2.73 18.70 11.97
CA ALA A 29 -3.79 17.91 12.58
C ALA A 29 -3.17 16.87 13.54
N GLY A 30 -2.78 17.35 14.74
CA GLY A 30 -2.65 16.51 15.94
C GLY A 30 -1.60 15.40 15.91
N HIS A 31 -0.33 15.77 16.09
CA HIS A 31 0.75 15.06 16.82
C HIS A 31 1.07 13.56 16.59
N ASP A 32 0.39 12.77 15.76
CA ASP A 32 0.73 11.33 15.59
C ASP A 32 0.28 10.76 14.21
N SER A 33 0.40 11.56 13.14
CA SER A 33 -0.08 11.17 11.80
C SER A 33 1.06 10.70 10.88
N GLY A 34 1.46 9.43 11.00
CA GLY A 34 2.42 8.81 10.09
C GLY A 34 1.77 8.44 8.75
N LEU A 35 2.21 9.08 7.65
CA LEU A 35 1.87 8.66 6.29
C LEU A 35 2.88 7.62 5.81
N VAL A 36 2.39 6.52 5.25
CA VAL A 36 3.25 5.56 4.54
C VAL A 36 2.93 5.64 3.06
N ALA A 37 3.85 6.18 2.26
CA ALA A 37 3.74 6.15 0.82
C ALA A 37 4.26 4.81 0.28
N VAL A 38 3.49 4.18 -0.59
CA VAL A 38 3.87 2.92 -1.23
C VAL A 38 3.81 3.09 -2.73
N SER A 39 4.91 2.77 -3.41
CA SER A 39 4.91 2.70 -4.88
C SER A 39 4.61 1.27 -5.31
N LEU A 40 3.51 1.08 -6.04
CA LEU A 40 3.18 -0.20 -6.65
C LEU A 40 4.04 -0.44 -7.88
N ARG A 41 4.74 -1.56 -7.95
CA ARG A 41 5.73 -1.84 -9.01
C ARG A 41 5.07 -2.03 -10.38
N ASN A 42 3.83 -2.53 -10.37
CA ASN A 42 3.11 -2.96 -11.56
C ASN A 42 1.88 -2.08 -11.85
N ALA A 43 1.68 -1.02 -11.08
CA ALA A 43 0.64 -0.03 -11.30
C ALA A 43 1.18 1.33 -10.89
N SER A 44 1.43 2.22 -11.84
CA SER A 44 1.88 3.60 -11.57
C SER A 44 0.74 4.44 -10.97
N THR A 45 0.27 4.07 -9.77
CA THR A 45 -0.68 4.83 -8.95
C THR A 45 0.01 5.23 -7.66
N LEU A 46 -0.19 6.48 -7.27
CA LEU A 46 0.21 6.94 -5.95
C LEU A 46 -0.67 6.20 -4.93
N THR A 47 -0.04 5.35 -4.13
CA THR A 47 -0.71 4.61 -3.06
C THR A 47 -0.16 5.10 -1.73
N TYR A 48 -1.04 5.36 -0.77
CA TYR A 48 -0.60 5.73 0.57
C TYR A 48 -1.50 5.13 1.64
N ILE A 49 -0.91 4.93 2.82
CA ILE A 49 -1.55 4.38 4.01
C ILE A 49 -1.50 5.43 5.10
N GLN A 50 -2.64 5.73 5.71
CA GLN A 50 -2.74 6.72 6.78
C GLN A 50 -3.71 6.25 7.86
N PRO A 51 -3.51 6.69 9.11
CA PRO A 51 -4.52 6.51 10.15
C PRO A 51 -5.65 7.53 9.94
N ILE A 52 -6.89 7.08 10.09
CA ILE A 52 -8.06 7.95 10.27
C ILE A 52 -8.63 7.70 11.67
N THR A 53 -9.27 8.70 12.25
CA THR A 53 -10.05 8.50 13.47
C THR A 53 -11.50 8.28 13.07
N ASP A 54 -12.01 7.07 13.31
CA ASP A 54 -13.42 6.73 13.11
C ASP A 54 -14.06 6.45 14.47
N SER A 55 -15.06 7.23 14.84
CA SER A 55 -15.78 7.08 16.13
C SER A 55 -14.87 7.06 17.37
N GLY A 56 -13.74 7.79 17.32
CA GLY A 56 -12.75 7.85 18.39
C GLY A 56 -11.76 6.67 18.42
N VAL A 57 -11.85 5.74 17.47
CA VAL A 57 -10.94 4.60 17.32
C VAL A 57 -10.04 4.84 16.10
N PRO A 58 -8.70 4.75 16.23
CA PRO A 58 -7.82 4.88 15.09
C PRO A 58 -7.94 3.67 14.17
N ARG A 59 -8.12 3.93 12.88
CA ARG A 59 -8.20 2.91 11.83
C ARG A 59 -7.25 3.24 10.69
N TRP A 60 -6.47 2.27 10.25
CA TRP A 60 -5.62 2.44 9.06
C TRP A 60 -6.42 2.19 7.77
N ILE A 61 -6.26 3.10 6.81
CA ILE A 61 -6.83 2.97 5.47
C ILE A 61 -5.74 3.07 4.42
N VAL A 62 -6.00 2.45 3.27
CA VAL A 62 -5.15 2.53 2.08
C VAL A 62 -5.93 3.30 1.02
N THR A 63 -5.34 4.36 0.49
CA THR A 63 -5.87 5.09 -0.67
C THR A 63 -5.05 4.76 -1.90
N PHE A 64 -5.75 4.43 -2.99
CA PHE A 64 -5.19 4.33 -4.33
C PHE A 64 -5.69 5.52 -5.14
N GLU A 65 -4.81 6.45 -5.48
CA GLU A 65 -5.21 7.63 -6.22
C GLU A 65 -5.61 7.28 -7.65
N SER A 66 -6.63 7.98 -8.14
CA SER A 66 -7.12 7.81 -9.50
C SER A 66 -6.02 8.13 -10.51
N ARG A 67 -5.99 7.36 -11.60
CA ARG A 67 -5.07 7.60 -12.73
C ARG A 67 -5.79 8.35 -13.85
N SER A 68 -5.06 9.20 -14.57
CA SER A 68 -5.57 9.86 -15.78
C SER A 68 -5.69 8.92 -16.97
N GLU A 69 -4.94 7.81 -16.98
CA GLU A 69 -4.89 6.84 -18.07
C GLU A 69 -5.05 5.41 -17.56
N SER A 70 -5.75 4.59 -18.35
CA SER A 70 -5.80 3.14 -18.16
C SER A 70 -4.43 2.51 -18.44
N PHE A 71 -4.20 1.32 -17.92
CA PHE A 71 -3.00 0.53 -18.20
C PHE A 71 -3.38 -0.92 -18.35
N ASP A 72 -2.69 -1.60 -19.26
CA ASP A 72 -2.92 -3.01 -19.55
C ASP A 72 -1.86 -3.86 -18.86
N LEU A 73 -2.28 -5.01 -18.32
CA LEU A 73 -1.40 -6.01 -17.74
C LEU A 73 -1.69 -7.37 -18.37
N ASP A 74 -0.64 -8.13 -18.65
CA ASP A 74 -0.76 -9.55 -18.93
C ASP A 74 -0.97 -10.35 -17.63
N ALA A 75 -1.13 -11.67 -17.74
CA ALA A 75 -1.37 -12.53 -16.58
C ALA A 75 -0.25 -12.47 -15.52
N VAL A 76 1.00 -12.27 -15.95
CA VAL A 76 2.15 -12.16 -15.05
C VAL A 76 2.10 -10.83 -14.30
N GLY A 77 1.83 -9.73 -15.02
CA GLY A 77 1.64 -8.40 -14.45
C GLY A 77 0.51 -8.35 -13.42
N VAL A 78 -0.63 -8.97 -13.73
CA VAL A 78 -1.76 -9.08 -12.78
C VAL A 78 -1.36 -9.85 -11.53
N THR A 79 -0.63 -10.96 -11.67
CA THR A 79 -0.16 -11.77 -10.54
C THR A 79 0.76 -10.94 -9.62
N ARG A 80 1.71 -10.21 -10.20
CA ARG A 80 2.63 -9.36 -9.44
C ARG A 80 1.91 -8.20 -8.74
N LEU A 81 0.92 -7.59 -9.40
CA LEU A 81 0.10 -6.56 -8.77
C LEU A 81 -0.67 -7.13 -7.56
N ALA A 82 -1.20 -8.35 -7.66
CA ALA A 82 -1.86 -9.01 -6.53
C ALA A 82 -0.89 -9.26 -5.35
N GLU A 83 0.36 -9.62 -5.63
CA GLU A 83 1.39 -9.78 -4.59
C GLU A 83 1.72 -8.45 -3.88
N ASP A 84 1.84 -7.36 -4.65
CA ASP A 84 2.07 -6.02 -4.10
C ASP A 84 0.88 -5.58 -3.21
N LEU A 85 -0.36 -5.79 -3.67
CA LEU A 85 -1.57 -5.51 -2.89
C LEU A 85 -1.66 -6.36 -1.62
N ALA A 86 -1.27 -7.63 -1.69
CA ALA A 86 -1.21 -8.50 -0.52
C ALA A 86 -0.16 -8.02 0.50
N ALA A 87 0.98 -7.50 0.04
CA ALA A 87 1.99 -6.90 0.91
C ALA A 87 1.46 -5.64 1.62
N ILE A 88 0.77 -4.77 0.91
CA ILE A 88 0.12 -3.58 1.48
C ILE A 88 -0.93 -3.96 2.52
N GLY A 89 -1.76 -4.97 2.24
CA GLY A 89 -2.76 -5.46 3.19
C GLY A 89 -2.13 -5.98 4.50
N ARG A 90 -1.00 -6.71 4.40
CA ARG A 90 -0.22 -7.16 5.56
C ARG A 90 0.36 -5.99 6.34
N LEU A 91 0.90 -4.99 5.66
CA LEU A 91 1.44 -3.79 6.31
C LEU A 91 0.36 -3.00 7.06
N CYS A 92 -0.79 -2.76 6.41
CA CYS A 92 -1.93 -2.09 7.04
C CYS A 92 -2.43 -2.86 8.28
N THR A 93 -2.51 -4.19 8.20
CA THR A 93 -2.87 -5.04 9.35
C THR A 93 -1.88 -4.90 10.51
N TYR A 94 -0.57 -4.94 10.20
CA TYR A 94 0.47 -4.79 11.21
C TYR A 94 0.42 -3.42 11.90
N LEU A 95 0.23 -2.35 11.13
CA LEU A 95 0.09 -0.99 11.66
C LEU A 95 -1.13 -0.88 12.59
N GLN A 96 -2.27 -1.43 12.19
CA GLN A 96 -3.47 -1.48 13.03
C GLN A 96 -3.21 -2.19 14.37
N GLN A 97 -2.61 -3.39 14.32
CA GLN A 97 -2.29 -4.16 15.52
C GLN A 97 -1.41 -3.36 16.49
N LYS A 98 -0.38 -2.67 15.97
CA LYS A 98 0.52 -1.86 16.80
C LYS A 98 -0.19 -0.64 17.40
N THR A 99 -1.07 0.00 16.63
CA THR A 99 -1.87 1.10 17.15
C THR A 99 -2.84 0.63 18.24
N ASP A 100 -3.53 -0.49 18.05
CA ASP A 100 -4.46 -1.06 19.04
C ASP A 100 -3.74 -1.44 20.34
N GLU A 101 -2.57 -2.09 20.23
CA GLU A 101 -1.69 -2.39 21.37
C GLU A 101 -1.31 -1.13 22.15
N ALA A 102 -0.90 -0.07 21.45
CA ALA A 102 -0.49 1.20 22.07
C ALA A 102 -1.67 1.93 22.74
N VAL A 103 -2.85 1.93 22.13
CA VAL A 103 -4.08 2.50 22.72
C VAL A 103 -4.47 1.76 23.99
N ALA A 104 -4.44 0.43 23.98
CA ALA A 104 -4.75 -0.39 25.16
C ALA A 104 -3.75 -0.13 26.31
N GLN A 105 -2.46 0.00 26.00
CA GLN A 105 -1.42 0.33 26.98
C GLN A 105 -1.64 1.71 27.60
N ARG A 106 -1.96 2.73 26.79
CA ARG A 106 -2.28 4.08 27.28
C ARG A 106 -3.51 4.07 28.20
N ALA A 107 -4.56 3.36 27.82
CA ALA A 107 -5.77 3.24 28.65
C ALA A 107 -5.47 2.60 30.02
N THR A 108 -4.59 1.59 30.07
CA THR A 108 -4.22 0.90 31.32
C THR A 108 -3.33 1.76 32.21
N ALA A 109 -2.48 2.60 31.64
CA ALA A 109 -1.58 3.49 32.38
C ALA A 109 -2.29 4.73 32.99
N GLN A 110 -3.52 5.01 32.58
CA GLN A 110 -4.31 6.17 33.02
C GLN A 110 -5.35 5.82 34.10
N VAL A 111 -5.43 4.56 34.52
CA VAL A 111 -6.31 4.04 35.58
C VAL A 111 -5.56 3.90 36.90
#